data_AF-A0A1G4T6I1-F1
#
_entry.id   AF-A0A1G4T6I1-F1
#
_cell.length_a   1.000
_cell.length_b   1.000
_cell.length_c   1.000
_cell.angle_alpha   90.00
_cell.angle_beta   90.00
_cell.angle_gamma   90.00
#
_symmetry.space_group_name_H-M   'P 1'
#
loop_
_entity.id
_entity.type
_entity.pdbx_description
1 polymer ?
#
loop_
_entity_poly.entity_id
_entity_poly.type
_entity_poly.pdbx_seq_one_letter_code
_entity_poly.pdbx_strand_id
1 'polypeptide(L)'
;MRKIIGICMLCVLCLCLCSCKGSDTTGKKKHVSADGKVDEYKSVQELENDAEAILKVTRLGEENPVVKKNADGDIYSAYTFSNVKIEKVYKDVDEKLVSGDLGSSTGEI
;
A
#
# COMPACT_ATOMS: atom_id res chain seq x y z
N MET A 1 -40.50 34.22 45.36
CA MET A 1 -39.76 34.35 44.08
C MET A 1 -38.24 34.14 44.17
N ARG A 2 -37.61 34.08 45.36
CA ARG A 2 -36.15 33.87 45.49
C ARG A 2 -35.67 32.41 45.27
N LYS A 3 -36.55 31.41 45.44
CA LYS A 3 -36.21 29.98 45.31
C LYS A 3 -36.21 29.44 43.88
N ILE A 4 -36.93 30.10 42.96
CA ILE A 4 -37.07 29.67 41.55
C ILE A 4 -35.82 30.06 40.73
N ILE A 5 -35.20 31.20 41.05
CA ILE A 5 -33.98 31.69 40.39
C ILE A 5 -32.79 30.75 40.66
N GLY A 6 -32.71 30.17 41.88
CA GLY A 6 -31.65 29.23 42.24
C GLY A 6 -31.72 27.89 41.51
N ILE A 7 -32.93 27.39 41.22
CA ILE A 7 -33.14 26.16 40.46
C ILE A 7 -32.73 26.33 38.99
N CYS A 8 -33.05 27.48 38.38
CA CYS A 8 -32.64 27.76 36.99
C CYS A 8 -31.12 27.84 36.84
N MET A 9 -30.40 28.45 37.79
CA MET A 9 -28.94 28.50 37.75
C MET A 9 -28.29 27.13 37.97
N LEU A 10 -28.88 26.26 38.79
CA LEU A 10 -28.41 24.90 39.01
C LEU A 10 -28.61 24.01 37.76
N CYS A 11 -29.75 24.16 37.07
CA CYS A 11 -30.03 23.43 35.83
C CYS A 11 -29.12 23.86 34.67
N VAL A 12 -28.77 25.15 34.56
CA VAL A 12 -27.83 25.64 33.55
C VAL A 12 -26.39 25.17 33.84
N LEU A 13 -25.99 25.08 35.11
CA LEU A 13 -24.68 24.57 35.51
C LEU A 13 -24.52 23.06 35.20
N CYS A 14 -25.59 22.27 35.32
CA CYS A 14 -25.56 20.84 34.99
C CYS A 14 -25.50 20.53 33.48
N LEU A 15 -26.04 21.40 32.63
CA LEU A 15 -26.04 21.19 31.17
C LEU A 15 -24.66 21.48 30.53
N CYS A 16 -23.82 22.30 31.17
CA CYS A 16 -22.45 22.58 30.71
C CYS A 16 -21.44 21.45 30.98
N LEU A 17 -21.74 20.51 31.89
CA LEU A 17 -20.85 19.39 32.21
C LEU A 17 -21.07 18.14 31.32
N CYS A 18 -22.05 18.17 30.42
CA CYS A 18 -22.31 17.06 29.50
C CYS A 18 -21.70 17.23 28.09
N SER A 19 -20.99 18.33 27.82
CA SER A 19 -20.30 18.51 26.54
C SER A 19 -18.81 18.27 26.71
N CYS A 20 -18.42 16.99 26.53
CA CYS A 20 -17.09 16.50 26.12
C CYS A 20 -16.85 15.08 26.67
N LYS A 21 -17.75 14.14 26.38
CA LYS A 21 -17.28 12.81 25.98
C LYS A 21 -17.26 12.81 24.46
N GLY A 22 -16.31 13.57 23.92
CA GLY A 22 -15.75 13.26 22.63
C GLY A 22 -15.27 11.82 22.75
N SER A 23 -16.06 10.91 22.21
CA SER A 23 -15.57 9.60 21.89
C SER A 23 -14.57 9.85 20.78
N ASP A 24 -13.35 10.21 21.17
CA ASP A 24 -12.18 9.80 20.42
C ASP A 24 -12.28 8.28 20.39
N THR A 25 -13.04 7.79 19.41
CA THR A 25 -12.64 6.61 18.69
C THR A 25 -11.29 7.01 18.09
N THR A 26 -10.25 6.96 18.93
CA THR A 26 -8.90 6.67 18.51
C THR A 26 -9.05 5.30 17.88
N GLY A 27 -9.54 5.30 16.63
CA GLY A 27 -9.59 4.15 15.77
C GLY A 27 -8.15 3.78 15.63
N LYS A 28 -7.68 2.94 16.55
CA LYS A 28 -6.40 2.26 16.45
C LYS A 28 -6.47 1.68 15.06
N LYS A 29 -5.77 2.30 14.10
CA LYS A 29 -5.70 1.80 12.74
C LYS A 29 -5.26 0.36 12.93
N LYS A 30 -6.19 -0.59 12.79
CA LYS A 30 -5.93 -2.00 13.04
C LYS A 30 -4.81 -2.33 12.07
N HIS A 31 -3.60 -2.52 12.61
CA HIS A 31 -2.46 -2.87 11.79
C HIS A 31 -2.76 -4.27 11.29
N VAL A 32 -3.24 -4.37 10.05
CA VAL A 32 -3.44 -5.64 9.39
C VAL A 32 -2.10 -5.99 8.78
N SER A 33 -1.34 -6.84 9.46
CA SER A 33 -0.26 -7.57 8.80
C SER A 33 -0.91 -8.62 7.92
N ALA A 34 -0.84 -8.43 6.61
CA ALA A 34 -1.15 -9.46 5.65
C ALA A 34 0.19 -10.04 5.18
N ASP A 35 0.38 -11.34 5.35
CA ASP A 35 1.57 -12.02 4.84
C ASP A 35 1.54 -11.94 3.32
N GLY A 36 2.53 -11.24 2.75
CA GLY A 36 2.74 -11.22 1.31
C GLY A 36 3.17 -12.61 0.88
N LYS A 37 2.46 -13.21 -0.06
CA LYS A 37 2.94 -14.42 -0.73
C LYS A 37 4.09 -14.00 -1.64
N VAL A 38 5.30 -14.37 -1.28
CA VAL A 38 6.47 -14.31 -2.16
C VAL A 38 6.82 -15.75 -2.49
N ASP A 39 7.22 -16.02 -3.72
CA ASP A 39 7.78 -17.32 -4.08
C ASP A 39 9.07 -17.52 -3.29
N GLU A 40 9.04 -18.47 -2.35
CA GLU A 40 10.17 -18.79 -1.50
C GLU A 40 11.08 -19.79 -2.20
N TYR A 41 12.28 -19.34 -2.58
CA TYR A 41 13.34 -20.21 -3.10
C TYR A 41 14.20 -20.72 -1.93
N LYS A 42 14.50 -22.02 -1.90
CA LYS A 42 15.32 -22.65 -0.84
C LYS A 42 16.82 -22.47 -1.08
N SER A 43 17.22 -22.08 -2.28
CA SER A 43 18.62 -21.83 -2.63
C SER A 43 18.77 -20.81 -3.76
N VAL A 44 19.95 -20.19 -3.87
CA VAL A 44 20.30 -19.29 -4.99
C VAL A 44 20.22 -20.05 -6.33
N GLN A 45 20.64 -21.31 -6.35
CA GLN A 45 20.60 -22.14 -7.55
C GLN A 45 19.17 -22.42 -8.03
N GLU A 46 18.22 -22.57 -7.10
CA GLU A 46 16.80 -22.72 -7.44
C GLU A 46 16.24 -21.45 -8.09
N LEU A 47 16.57 -20.28 -7.54
CA LEU A 47 16.22 -18.99 -8.13
C LEU A 47 16.84 -18.81 -9.52
N GLU A 48 18.12 -19.15 -9.68
CA GLU A 48 18.85 -19.05 -10.96
C GLU A 48 18.28 -19.98 -12.03
N ASN A 49 17.83 -21.18 -11.65
CA ASN A 49 17.24 -22.13 -12.60
C ASN A 49 15.82 -21.76 -13.04
N ASP A 50 15.03 -21.10 -12.19
CA ASP A 50 13.65 -20.70 -12.49
C ASP A 50 13.59 -19.33 -13.21
N ALA A 51 14.58 -18.46 -12.96
CA ALA A 51 14.61 -17.12 -13.52
C ALA A 51 15.08 -17.10 -14.99
N GLU A 52 14.26 -16.53 -15.88
CA GLU A 52 14.68 -16.21 -17.26
C GLU A 52 15.86 -15.19 -17.30
N ALA A 53 15.84 -14.25 -16.36
CA ALA A 53 16.88 -13.25 -16.19
C ALA A 53 16.91 -12.74 -14.74
N ILE A 54 18.11 -12.54 -14.21
CA ILE A 54 18.34 -11.90 -12.91
C ILE A 54 18.86 -10.48 -13.16
N LEU A 55 18.21 -9.50 -12.53
CA LEU A 55 18.53 -8.09 -12.69
C LEU A 55 19.12 -7.53 -11.39
N LYS A 56 20.28 -6.87 -11.49
CA LYS A 56 20.78 -6.01 -10.41
C LYS A 56 20.33 -4.58 -10.69
N VAL A 57 19.60 -4.00 -9.75
CA VAL A 57 18.98 -2.67 -9.90
C VAL A 57 19.25 -1.78 -8.70
N THR A 58 19.36 -0.47 -8.94
CA THR A 58 19.30 0.56 -7.90
C THR A 58 17.87 1.08 -7.80
N ARG A 59 17.29 1.15 -6.60
CA ARG A 59 16.01 1.85 -6.40
C ARG A 59 16.23 3.36 -6.50
N LEU A 60 15.46 4.03 -7.36
CA LEU A 60 15.50 5.48 -7.53
C LEU A 60 14.40 6.19 -6.74
N GLY A 61 13.25 5.53 -6.58
CA GLY A 61 12.11 6.07 -5.87
C GLY A 61 10.99 5.06 -5.75
N GLU A 62 10.02 5.36 -4.89
CA GLU A 62 8.86 4.51 -4.63
C GLU A 62 7.60 5.38 -4.70
N GLU A 63 6.57 4.87 -5.36
CA GLU A 63 5.26 5.51 -5.40
C GLU A 63 4.46 5.20 -4.13
N ASN A 64 3.39 5.96 -3.88
CA ASN A 64 2.53 5.67 -2.73
C ASN A 64 1.88 4.28 -2.88
N PRO A 65 1.84 3.48 -1.80
CA PRO A 65 1.22 2.16 -1.83
C PRO A 65 -0.27 2.28 -2.15
N VAL A 66 -0.73 1.42 -3.05
CA VAL A 66 -2.15 1.23 -3.35
C VAL A 66 -2.69 0.13 -2.45
N VAL A 67 -3.72 0.44 -1.65
CA VAL A 67 -4.42 -0.53 -0.81
C VAL A 67 -5.89 -0.58 -1.22
N LYS A 68 -6.35 -1.73 -1.70
CA LYS A 68 -7.74 -1.96 -2.08
C LYS A 68 -8.47 -2.73 -0.98
N LYS A 69 -9.66 -2.23 -0.62
CA LYS A 69 -10.53 -2.78 0.42
C LYS A 69 -11.89 -3.19 -0.16
N ASN A 70 -12.51 -4.24 0.39
CA ASN A 70 -13.87 -4.63 0.07
C ASN A 70 -14.89 -3.70 0.78
N ALA A 71 -16.20 -3.97 0.61
CA ALA A 71 -17.27 -3.19 1.23
C ALA A 71 -17.24 -3.25 2.77
N ASP A 72 -16.76 -4.35 3.35
CA ASP A 72 -16.62 -4.57 4.79
C ASP A 72 -15.37 -3.89 5.39
N GLY A 73 -14.52 -3.31 4.54
CA GLY A 73 -13.30 -2.62 4.94
C GLY A 73 -12.05 -3.50 5.06
N ASP A 74 -12.15 -4.79 4.71
CA ASP A 74 -11.04 -5.74 4.69
C ASP A 74 -10.15 -5.53 3.45
N ILE A 75 -8.84 -5.64 3.64
CA ILE A 75 -7.84 -5.48 2.58
C ILE A 75 -7.80 -6.78 1.76
N TYR A 76 -8.00 -6.69 0.45
CA TYR A 76 -7.88 -7.83 -0.46
C TYR A 76 -6.70 -7.71 -1.43
N SER A 77 -6.14 -6.51 -1.60
CA SER A 77 -4.97 -6.28 -2.45
C SER A 77 -4.19 -5.08 -1.96
N ALA A 78 -2.88 -5.22 -1.89
CA ALA A 78 -1.96 -4.13 -1.63
C ALA A 78 -0.73 -4.28 -2.55
N TYR A 79 -0.32 -3.20 -3.21
CA TYR A 79 0.87 -3.18 -4.05
C TYR A 79 1.49 -1.80 -4.08
N THR A 80 2.76 -1.74 -4.46
CA THR A 80 3.53 -0.51 -4.62
C THR A 80 4.35 -0.61 -5.90
N PHE A 81 4.48 0.51 -6.62
CA PHE A 81 5.41 0.62 -7.73
C PHE A 81 6.71 1.29 -7.29
N SER A 82 7.83 0.77 -7.77
CA SER A 82 9.16 1.35 -7.55
C SER A 82 9.80 1.68 -8.88
N ASN A 83 10.38 2.87 -8.99
CA ASN A 83 11.22 3.25 -10.09
C ASN A 83 12.65 2.75 -9.81
N VAL A 84 13.20 1.99 -10.75
CA VAL A 84 14.52 1.37 -10.60
C VAL A 84 15.40 1.68 -11.80
N LYS A 85 16.71 1.82 -11.55
CA LYS A 85 17.74 1.86 -12.58
C LYS A 85 18.37 0.48 -12.69
N ILE A 86 18.38 -0.10 -13.88
CA ILE A 86 19.08 -1.35 -14.13
C ILE A 86 20.59 -1.06 -14.16
N GLU A 87 21.34 -1.74 -13.28
CA GLU A 87 22.81 -1.67 -13.27
C GLU A 87 23.42 -2.79 -14.11
N LYS A 88 22.86 -3.99 -14.00
CA LYS A 88 23.37 -5.17 -14.69
C LYS A 88 22.27 -6.20 -14.92
N VAL A 89 22.34 -6.86 -16.07
CA VAL A 89 21.50 -7.99 -16.44
C VAL A 89 22.37 -9.25 -16.43
N TYR A 90 21.93 -10.27 -15.71
CA TYR A 90 22.52 -11.61 -15.70
C TYR A 90 21.50 -12.52 -16.37
N LYS A 91 21.82 -13.00 -17.56
CA LYS A 91 20.90 -13.73 -18.42
C LYS A 91 21.63 -15.00 -18.82
N ASP A 92 20.99 -16.16 -18.66
CA ASP A 92 21.49 -17.38 -19.29
C ASP A 92 20.99 -17.34 -20.74
N VAL A 93 21.74 -16.61 -21.58
CA VAL A 93 21.41 -16.50 -23.00
C VAL A 93 22.10 -17.65 -23.69
N ASP A 94 21.34 -18.71 -23.97
CA ASP A 94 21.52 -19.41 -25.23
C ASP A 94 21.32 -18.34 -26.32
N GLU A 95 22.44 -17.79 -26.83
CA GLU A 95 22.50 -16.81 -27.92
C GLU A 95 21.85 -17.39 -29.18
N LYS A 96 20.52 -17.38 -29.28
CA LYS A 96 19.86 -17.79 -30.52
C LYS A 96 18.42 -17.35 -30.68
N LEU A 97 18.09 -16.08 -30.44
CA LEU A 97 16.85 -15.52 -31.01
C LEU A 97 17.02 -14.08 -31.52
N VAL A 98 17.32 -14.02 -32.82
CA VAL A 98 16.75 -13.14 -33.84
C VAL A 98 16.89 -11.62 -33.61
N SER A 99 17.89 -11.05 -34.27
CA SER A 99 17.79 -9.71 -34.85
C SER A 99 16.59 -9.66 -35.81
N GLY A 100 15.47 -9.12 -35.33
CA GLY A 100 14.25 -8.90 -36.11
C GLY A 100 13.77 -7.47 -35.92
N ASP A 101 14.15 -6.63 -36.88
CA ASP A 101 13.60 -5.33 -37.27
C ASP A 101 12.72 -4.56 -36.26
N LEU A 102 13.25 -3.44 -35.78
CA LEU A 102 12.47 -2.28 -35.33
C LEU A 102 11.74 -1.67 -36.54
N GLY A 103 10.63 -2.27 -36.95
CA GLY A 103 9.70 -1.73 -37.92
C GLY A 103 8.83 -0.64 -37.28
N SER A 104 9.21 0.62 -37.49
CA SER A 104 8.32 1.79 -37.35
C SER A 104 7.04 1.56 -38.15
N SER A 105 5.88 1.56 -37.49
CA SER A 105 4.60 1.80 -38.16
C SER A 105 3.85 2.90 -37.44
N THR A 106 3.98 4.11 -37.98
CA THR A 106 2.98 5.16 -37.86
C THR A 106 1.78 4.70 -38.70
N GLY A 107 0.63 4.49 -38.06
CA GLY A 107 -0.61 4.10 -38.72
C GLY A 107 -1.76 4.92 -38.15
N GLU A 108 -2.20 5.89 -38.94
CA GLU A 108 -3.36 6.73 -38.73
C GLU A 108 -4.64 5.89 -38.58
N ILE A 109 -5.55 6.34 -37.72
CA ILE A 109 -7.00 6.16 -37.88
C ILE A 109 -7.66 7.51 -37.59
#